data_AF-A3PD48-F1
#
_entry.id   AF-A3PD48-F1
#
_cell.length_a   1.000
_cell.length_b   1.000
_cell.length_c   1.000
_cell.angle_alpha   90.00
_cell.angle_beta   90.00
_cell.angle_gamma   90.00
#
_symmetry.space_group_name_H-M   'P 1'
#
loop_
_entity.id
_entity.type
_entity.pdbx_description
1 polymer ?
#
loop_
_entity_poly.entity_id
_entity_poly.type
_entity_poly.pdbx_seq_one_letter_code
_entity_poly.pdbx_strand_id
1 'polypeptide(L)'
;MSILDKSKIGDSVQINLELSKDRLTKDVVDAINVSSVAKINDFRITDGKGIGVILKLSNGKEQWFFEDEIDLLDENGNVIKKNIVKKVNGNFILDFLRGFNYENKNKVSELLNPINFFIWLVVSLKDIF
;
A
#
# COMPACT_ATOMS: atom_id res chain seq x y z
N MET A 1 -3.88 4.92 6.42
CA MET A 1 -4.98 5.71 5.86
C MET A 1 -4.79 5.74 4.37
N SER A 2 -5.74 5.16 3.63
CA SER A 2 -5.76 5.17 2.17
C SER A 2 -5.90 6.62 1.70
N ILE A 3 -5.31 6.99 0.57
CA ILE A 3 -5.41 8.37 0.06
C ILE A 3 -6.87 8.73 -0.26
N LEU A 4 -7.72 7.72 -0.47
CA LEU A 4 -9.16 7.82 -0.67
C LEU A 4 -9.94 8.24 0.59
N ASP A 5 -9.42 8.01 1.80
CA ASP A 5 -10.11 8.47 3.03
C ASP A 5 -10.17 10.00 3.11
N LYS A 6 -9.29 10.69 2.35
CA LYS A 6 -9.20 12.16 2.33
C LYS A 6 -9.76 12.78 1.06
N SER A 7 -9.88 12.03 -0.03
CA SER A 7 -10.34 12.57 -1.30
C SER A 7 -11.86 12.70 -1.34
N LYS A 8 -12.33 13.78 -1.94
CA LYS A 8 -13.74 14.05 -2.21
C LYS A 8 -13.97 14.20 -3.71
N ILE A 9 -15.21 13.99 -4.12
CA ILE A 9 -15.65 14.29 -5.49
C ILE A 9 -15.42 15.79 -5.74
N GLY A 10 -14.76 16.12 -6.85
CA GLY A 10 -14.39 17.48 -7.22
C GLY A 10 -12.94 17.87 -6.90
N ASP A 11 -12.20 17.07 -6.12
CA ASP A 11 -10.79 17.34 -5.83
C ASP A 11 -9.93 17.18 -7.09
N SER A 12 -8.85 17.96 -7.12
CA SER A 12 -7.84 17.87 -8.18
C SER A 12 -6.81 16.80 -7.82
N VAL A 13 -6.55 15.90 -8.75
CA VAL A 13 -5.52 14.87 -8.64
C VAL A 13 -4.55 14.97 -9.81
N GLN A 14 -3.31 14.59 -9.55
CA GLN A 14 -2.31 14.39 -10.58
C GLN A 14 -2.22 12.93 -10.94
N ILE A 15 -2.24 12.64 -12.25
CA ILE A 15 -2.15 11.29 -12.78
C ILE A 15 -0.69 10.96 -13.04
N ASN A 16 -0.22 9.82 -12.52
CA ASN A 16 1.10 9.29 -12.83
C ASN A 16 1.03 8.39 -14.09
N LEU A 17 1.62 8.89 -15.17
CA LEU A 17 1.60 8.21 -16.47
C LEU A 17 2.44 6.91 -16.44
N GLU A 18 3.52 6.85 -15.67
CA GLU A 18 4.45 5.71 -15.66
C GLU A 18 3.76 4.41 -15.23
N LEU A 19 2.84 4.50 -14.27
CA LEU A 19 2.11 3.35 -13.72
C LEU A 19 0.86 2.98 -14.53
N SER A 20 0.30 3.94 -15.26
CA SER A 20 -1.00 3.78 -15.94
C SER A 20 -0.87 3.39 -17.42
N LYS A 21 0.33 3.52 -18.01
CA LYS A 21 0.54 3.47 -19.47
C LYS A 21 0.07 2.18 -20.13
N ASP A 22 0.19 1.04 -19.43
CA ASP A 22 -0.07 -0.28 -20.01
C ASP A 22 -1.55 -0.55 -20.29
N ARG A 23 -2.47 0.14 -19.60
CA ARG A 23 -3.92 -0.05 -19.73
C ARG A 23 -4.59 1.02 -20.60
N LEU A 24 -3.96 2.18 -20.77
CA LEU A 24 -4.59 3.35 -21.37
C LEU A 24 -4.50 3.35 -22.90
N THR A 25 -5.57 3.84 -23.55
CA THR A 25 -5.55 4.12 -24.99
C THR A 25 -4.66 5.32 -25.29
N LYS A 26 -4.06 5.36 -26.48
CA LYS A 26 -3.19 6.48 -26.92
C LYS A 26 -3.85 7.86 -26.74
N ASP A 27 -5.13 7.98 -27.10
CA ASP A 27 -5.92 9.21 -26.89
C ASP A 27 -5.93 9.73 -25.45
N VAL A 28 -5.96 8.81 -24.47
CA VAL A 28 -6.01 9.16 -23.05
C VAL A 28 -4.62 9.55 -22.57
N VAL A 29 -3.59 8.84 -23.01
CA VAL A 29 -2.18 9.19 -22.75
C VAL A 29 -1.88 10.59 -23.29
N ASP A 30 -2.32 10.92 -24.49
CA ASP A 30 -2.13 12.24 -25.09
C ASP A 30 -2.86 13.33 -24.30
N ALA A 31 -4.08 13.07 -23.82
CA ALA A 31 -4.81 14.00 -22.97
C ALA A 31 -4.11 14.25 -21.61
N ILE A 32 -3.51 13.22 -21.02
CA ILE A 32 -2.74 13.32 -19.76
C ILE A 32 -1.42 14.08 -19.99
N ASN A 33 -0.78 13.90 -21.16
CA ASN A 33 0.42 14.64 -21.53
C ASN A 33 0.14 16.14 -21.70
N VAL A 34 -1.05 16.51 -22.18
CA VAL A 34 -1.48 17.92 -22.27
C VAL A 34 -1.87 18.47 -20.90
N SER A 35 -2.57 17.68 -20.08
CA SER A 35 -2.96 18.08 -18.73
C SER A 35 -2.94 16.88 -17.80
N SER A 36 -1.91 16.82 -16.96
CA SER A 36 -1.75 15.72 -15.99
C SER A 36 -2.62 15.89 -14.75
N VAL A 37 -3.33 17.02 -14.64
CA VAL A 37 -4.24 17.33 -13.54
C VAL A 37 -5.68 17.08 -13.99
N ALA A 38 -6.39 16.25 -13.26
CA ALA A 38 -7.79 15.92 -13.53
C ALA A 38 -8.63 16.03 -12.26
N LYS A 39 -9.96 16.13 -12.43
CA LYS A 39 -10.90 16.19 -11.31
C LYS A 39 -11.55 14.83 -11.07
N ILE A 40 -11.73 14.49 -9.80
CA ILE A 40 -12.49 13.30 -9.38
C ILE A 40 -13.96 13.50 -9.69
N ASN A 41 -14.53 12.61 -10.49
CA ASN A 41 -15.96 12.59 -10.81
C ASN A 41 -16.71 11.58 -9.92
N ASP A 42 -16.16 10.37 -9.77
CA ASP A 42 -16.81 9.29 -9.01
C ASP A 42 -15.78 8.22 -8.60
N PHE A 43 -16.21 7.21 -7.85
CA PHE A 43 -15.41 6.08 -7.41
C PHE A 43 -16.00 4.77 -7.93
N ARG A 44 -15.12 3.83 -8.29
CA ARG A 44 -15.49 2.51 -8.81
C ARG A 44 -14.85 1.41 -7.99
N ILE A 45 -15.64 0.39 -7.64
CA ILE A 45 -15.09 -0.82 -7.01
C ILE A 45 -14.41 -1.68 -8.08
N THR A 46 -13.17 -2.10 -7.81
CA THR A 46 -12.40 -3.00 -8.68
C THR A 46 -12.33 -4.41 -8.07
N ASP A 47 -12.16 -5.43 -8.91
CA ASP A 47 -12.15 -6.82 -8.44
C ASP A 47 -10.97 -7.09 -7.49
N GLY A 48 -11.30 -7.60 -6.30
CA GLY A 48 -10.34 -8.20 -5.36
C GLY A 48 -10.10 -7.46 -4.04
N LYS A 49 -10.28 -6.13 -3.97
CA LYS A 49 -10.25 -5.25 -2.76
C LYS A 49 -9.97 -3.76 -3.06
N GLY A 50 -9.64 -3.40 -4.30
CA GLY A 50 -9.23 -2.04 -4.65
C GLY A 50 -10.40 -1.11 -4.98
N ILE A 51 -10.21 0.18 -4.70
CA ILE A 51 -11.09 1.25 -5.17
C ILE A 51 -10.36 1.97 -6.30
N GLY A 52 -11.03 2.11 -7.43
CA GLY A 52 -10.64 2.97 -8.55
C GLY A 52 -11.31 4.33 -8.45
N VAL A 53 -10.68 5.33 -9.05
CA VAL A 53 -11.16 6.71 -9.11
C VAL A 53 -11.47 7.05 -10.55
N ILE A 54 -12.70 7.49 -10.83
CA ILE A 54 -13.14 7.95 -12.14
C ILE A 54 -12.76 9.42 -12.25
N LEU A 55 -11.89 9.73 -13.20
CA LEU A 55 -11.40 11.08 -13.47
C LEU A 55 -11.97 11.59 -14.78
N LYS A 56 -12.34 12.87 -14.78
CA LYS A 56 -12.69 13.60 -16.00
C LYS A 56 -11.44 14.25 -16.57
N LEU A 57 -11.01 13.77 -17.74
CA LEU A 57 -9.83 14.26 -18.46
C LEU A 57 -10.15 15.57 -19.19
N SER A 58 -9.10 16.27 -19.61
CA SER A 58 -9.16 17.52 -20.39
C SER A 58 -9.90 17.37 -21.72
N ASN A 59 -9.87 16.18 -22.32
CA ASN A 59 -10.58 15.84 -23.56
C ASN A 59 -12.09 15.58 -23.37
N GLY A 60 -12.61 15.70 -22.14
CA GLY A 60 -14.00 15.44 -21.80
C GLY A 60 -14.36 13.96 -21.65
N LYS A 61 -13.42 13.04 -21.91
CA LYS A 61 -13.60 11.60 -21.66
C LYS A 61 -13.42 11.31 -20.17
N GLU A 62 -14.13 10.29 -19.70
CA GLU A 62 -14.00 9.76 -18.36
C GLU A 62 -13.16 8.48 -18.39
N GLN A 63 -12.17 8.41 -17.52
CA GLN A 63 -11.30 7.23 -17.39
C GLN A 63 -11.08 6.94 -15.91
N TRP A 64 -11.08 5.67 -15.57
CA TRP A 64 -10.83 5.23 -14.21
C TRP A 64 -9.36 4.84 -14.02
N PHE A 65 -8.82 5.20 -12.87
CA PHE A 65 -7.44 4.99 -12.43
C PHE A 65 -7.43 4.30 -11.07
N PHE A 66 -6.34 3.60 -10.76
CA PHE A 66 -6.14 3.02 -9.43
C PHE A 66 -5.68 4.09 -8.43
N GLU A 67 -5.92 3.83 -7.14
CA GLU A 67 -5.42 4.66 -6.03
C GLU A 67 -3.89 4.89 -6.09
N ASP A 68 -3.15 3.91 -6.60
CA ASP A 68 -1.69 3.97 -6.70
C ASP A 68 -1.18 4.71 -7.92
N GLU A 69 -2.05 4.94 -8.91
CA GLU A 69 -1.75 5.67 -10.14
C GLU A 69 -2.01 7.18 -10.00
N ILE A 70 -2.63 7.62 -8.90
CA ILE A 70 -3.02 9.01 -8.68
C ILE A 70 -2.38 9.58 -7.40
N ASP A 71 -2.07 10.87 -7.48
CA ASP A 71 -1.59 11.66 -6.37
C ASP A 71 -2.58 12.80 -6.08
N LEU A 72 -2.99 12.98 -4.83
CA LEU A 72 -3.84 14.11 -4.46
C LEU A 72 -3.03 15.40 -4.50
N LEU A 73 -3.66 16.47 -4.98
CA LEU A 73 -3.10 17.82 -4.95
C LEU A 73 -3.70 18.62 -3.80
N ASP A 74 -2.86 19.34 -3.09
CA ASP A 74 -3.29 20.38 -2.15
C ASP A 74 -3.88 21.58 -2.90
N GLU A 75 -4.56 22.47 -2.17
CA GLU A 75 -5.10 23.75 -2.64
C GLU A 75 -4.07 24.62 -3.39
N ASN A 76 -2.78 24.39 -3.09
CA ASN A 76 -1.65 25.11 -3.67
C ASN A 76 -1.04 24.41 -4.91
N GLY A 77 -1.64 23.31 -5.39
CA GLY A 77 -1.16 22.54 -6.55
C GLY A 77 0.06 21.66 -6.25
N ASN A 78 0.39 21.44 -4.98
CA ASN A 78 1.47 20.55 -4.58
C ASN A 78 0.94 19.12 -4.41
N VAL A 79 1.70 18.13 -4.85
CA VAL A 79 1.39 16.73 -4.57
C VAL A 79 1.50 16.48 -3.07
N ILE A 80 0.37 16.06 -2.48
CA ILE A 80 0.34 15.51 -1.13
C ILE A 80 1.13 14.20 -1.20
N LYS A 81 2.44 14.29 -0.95
CA LYS A 81 3.30 13.10 -0.94
C LYS A 81 2.66 12.08 -0.01
N LYS A 82 2.33 10.91 -0.58
CA LYS A 82 2.12 9.70 0.21
C LYS A 82 3.30 9.63 1.17
N ASN A 83 3.06 9.83 2.45
CA ASN A 83 3.90 9.22 3.45
C ASN A 83 3.69 7.73 3.21
N ILE A 84 4.50 7.18 2.31
CA ILE A 84 4.78 5.76 2.27
C ILE A 84 5.32 5.53 3.67
N VAL A 85 4.45 5.08 4.57
CA VAL A 85 4.88 4.37 5.76
C VAL A 85 5.60 3.18 5.16
N LYS A 86 6.88 3.38 4.88
CA LYS A 86 7.84 2.37 4.49
C LYS A 86 7.65 1.31 5.54
N LYS A 87 6.95 0.23 5.17
CA LYS A 87 6.50 -0.87 6.03
C LYS A 87 7.53 -1.05 7.14
N VAL A 88 7.21 -0.48 8.30
CA VAL A 88 8.11 -0.44 9.43
C VAL A 88 8.12 -1.86 9.98
N ASN A 89 9.29 -2.47 9.84
CA ASN A 89 9.85 -3.56 10.63
C ASN A 89 9.46 -5.01 10.27
N GLY A 90 10.25 -5.59 9.38
CA GLY A 90 10.56 -7.03 9.46
C GLY A 90 11.40 -7.41 10.70
N ASN A 91 11.84 -6.44 11.50
CA ASN A 91 12.84 -6.67 12.55
C ASN A 91 12.30 -6.51 13.99
N PHE A 92 11.13 -5.93 14.23
CA PHE A 92 10.67 -5.67 15.60
C PHE A 92 10.34 -6.97 16.34
N ILE A 93 9.72 -7.91 15.65
CA ILE A 93 9.42 -9.25 16.19
C ILE A 93 10.73 -10.02 16.40
N LEU A 94 11.68 -9.90 15.47
CA LEU A 94 13.00 -10.55 15.56
C LEU A 94 13.84 -10.02 16.72
N ASP A 95 13.83 -8.71 16.95
CA ASP A 95 14.56 -8.06 18.06
C ASP A 95 13.91 -8.39 19.41
N PHE A 96 12.58 -8.50 19.46
CA PHE A 96 11.87 -9.00 20.65
C PHE A 96 12.19 -10.49 20.91
N LEU A 97 12.28 -11.31 19.87
CA LEU A 97 12.63 -12.73 19.98
C LEU A 97 14.09 -12.97 20.40
N ARG A 98 15.01 -12.06 20.07
CA ARG A 98 16.43 -12.13 20.49
C ARG A 98 16.63 -11.98 22.00
N GLY A 99 15.68 -11.38 22.72
CA GLY A 99 15.75 -11.18 24.17
C GLY A 99 15.36 -12.39 25.02
N PHE A 100 14.87 -13.48 24.42
CA PHE A 100 14.50 -14.67 25.19
C PHE A 100 15.72 -15.53 25.50
N ASN A 101 16.08 -15.61 26.79
CA ASN A 101 17.05 -16.58 27.30
C ASN A 101 16.35 -17.93 27.47
N TYR A 102 16.57 -18.85 26.53
CA TYR A 102 16.09 -20.23 26.63
C TYR A 102 17.04 -21.06 27.49
N GLU A 103 16.52 -21.64 28.57
CA GLU A 103 17.21 -22.70 29.31
C GLU A 103 16.90 -24.05 28.66
N ASN A 104 17.91 -24.87 28.42
CA ASN A 104 17.72 -26.17 27.79
C ASN A 104 16.93 -27.13 28.69
N LYS A 105 15.69 -27.42 28.30
CA LYS A 105 14.78 -28.33 29.00
C LYS A 105 14.84 -29.72 28.37
N ASN A 106 15.44 -30.67 29.07
CA ASN A 106 15.67 -32.03 28.57
C ASN A 106 14.45 -32.97 28.73
N LYS A 107 13.37 -32.52 29.38
CA LYS A 107 12.19 -33.34 29.66
C LYS A 107 11.02 -32.95 28.76
N VAL A 108 10.41 -33.94 28.11
CA VAL A 108 9.21 -33.77 27.26
C VAL A 108 8.04 -33.16 28.04
N SER A 109 7.90 -33.48 29.33
CA SER A 109 6.86 -32.91 30.20
C SER A 109 6.95 -31.39 30.34
N GLU A 110 8.12 -30.79 30.15
CA GLU A 110 8.32 -29.34 30.27
C GLU A 110 8.01 -28.59 28.97
N LEU A 111 7.98 -29.31 27.84
CA LEU A 111 7.59 -28.82 26.51
C LEU A 111 6.07 -28.90 26.27
N LEU A 112 5.32 -29.57 27.15
CA LEU A 112 3.85 -29.58 27.08
C LEU A 112 3.23 -28.24 27.48
N ASN A 113 3.98 -27.34 28.12
CA ASN A 113 3.55 -25.96 28.30
C ASN A 113 3.63 -25.25 26.93
N PRO A 114 2.50 -24.73 26.40
CA PRO A 114 2.46 -24.08 25.09
C PRO A 114 3.51 -22.98 24.94
N ILE A 115 3.77 -22.19 25.99
CA ILE A 115 4.75 -21.10 25.95
C ILE A 115 6.17 -21.64 25.81
N ASN A 116 6.52 -22.69 26.54
CA ASN A 116 7.83 -23.33 26.45
C ASN A 116 8.05 -23.99 25.08
N PHE A 117 7.00 -24.60 24.52
CA PHE A 117 7.04 -25.19 23.18
C PHE A 117 7.36 -24.13 22.11
N PHE A 118 6.68 -22.98 22.14
CA PHE A 118 6.93 -21.91 21.19
C PHE A 118 8.35 -21.33 21.29
N ILE A 119 8.87 -21.14 22.52
CA ILE A 119 10.25 -20.66 22.71
C ILE A 119 11.26 -21.69 22.19
N TRP A 120 11.09 -22.97 22.53
CA TRP A 120 11.94 -24.06 22.02
C TRP A 120 11.91 -24.14 20.49
N LEU A 121 10.74 -23.98 19.87
CA LEU A 121 10.58 -24.01 18.42
C LEU A 121 11.34 -22.87 17.74
N VAL A 122 11.23 -21.64 18.26
CA VAL A 122 11.92 -20.47 17.71
C VAL A 122 13.45 -20.63 17.82
N VAL A 123 13.95 -21.11 18.96
CA VAL A 123 15.40 -21.36 19.16
C VAL A 123 15.89 -22.47 18.23
N SER A 124 15.12 -23.56 18.09
CA SER A 124 15.50 -24.67 17.22
C SER A 124 15.58 -24.25 15.75
N LEU A 125 14.69 -23.36 15.29
CA LEU A 125 14.75 -22.78 13.94
C LEU A 125 15.96 -21.86 13.76
N LYS A 126 16.36 -21.14 14.81
CA LYS A 126 17.57 -20.29 14.79
C LYS A 126 18.85 -21.10 14.63
N ASP A 127 18.92 -22.32 15.18
CA ASP A 127 20.12 -23.17 15.04
C ASP A 127 20.23 -23.84 13.65
N ILE A 128 19.16 -23.84 12.85
CA ILE A 128 19.10 -24.46 11.52
C ILE A 128 19.55 -23.52 10.38
N PHE A 129 19.37 -22.20 10.56
CA PHE A 129 19.67 -21.16 9.55
C PHE A 129 20.88 -20.31 9.95
#